data_AF-A0A259LGF0-F1
#
_entry.id   AF-A0A259LGF0-F1
#
_cell.length_a   1.000
_cell.length_b   1.000
_cell.length_c   1.000
_cell.angle_alpha   90.00
_cell.angle_beta   90.00
_cell.angle_gamma   90.00
#
_symmetry.space_group_name_H-M   'P 1'
#
loop_
_entity.id
_entity.type
_entity.pdbx_description
1 polymer ?
#
loop_
_entity_poly.entity_id
_entity_poly.type
_entity_poly.pdbx_seq_one_letter_code
_entity_poly.pdbx_strand_id
1 'polypeptide(L)'
;VTTALTTQHPLQPFSRDYFPKANGIGQSEDNQPAPLAEVLRARRLFTYEREWRSAHGVETDEQAHQPLPYLPPEEPISLNDLANFLKKPIDTFYQRRLQVRFDAVEDEDTDNENFDLNGLDRWRLDNELIQSSVLKATSEEELYERLDTTLDRMARRGDLGMGVTEHRLRTELAGRLPDLFGRYRSTLADWPEAVAEPLPFEYRYANSLGAVDVVDLIDNLRCNPEGQVCRLVIASSGLLTGSGYSKKVRYANLLRDWVIHLAGQLSGQPFETLILGKEEGRKFYFPMMSPEQARKHVEAILGRWMDATTRALPIHCDAGFAWITSYYGGKKYLGDHERAIGEAEQAYSNALDRDTGYLRGAYENPEALMASGEFEALLHQLYVPVWEAEQGKFAADQIGSLE
;
A
#
# COMPACT_ATOMS: atom_id res chain seq x y z
N VAL A 1 -3.94 54.42 -33.16
CA VAL A 1 -3.17 55.20 -32.16
C VAL A 1 -3.02 54.42 -30.86
N THR A 2 -4.09 53.87 -30.29
CA THR A 2 -4.09 53.03 -29.07
C THR A 2 -3.15 51.82 -29.17
N THR A 3 -3.18 51.03 -30.26
CA THR A 3 -2.27 49.89 -30.46
C THR A 3 -0.78 50.29 -30.52
N ALA A 4 -0.50 51.54 -30.90
CA ALA A 4 0.86 52.08 -30.97
C ALA A 4 1.32 52.74 -29.66
N LEU A 5 0.51 52.75 -28.60
CA LEU A 5 0.88 53.27 -27.27
C LEU A 5 0.71 52.22 -26.17
N THR A 6 -0.12 51.20 -26.40
CA THR A 6 -0.28 50.06 -25.51
C THR A 6 0.86 49.06 -25.73
N THR A 7 1.46 48.58 -24.66
CA THR A 7 2.34 47.41 -24.64
C THR A 7 1.62 46.33 -23.85
N GLN A 8 1.42 45.15 -24.43
CA GLN A 8 0.84 44.01 -23.72
C GLN A 8 1.97 43.23 -23.04
N HIS A 9 1.80 43.00 -21.75
CA HIS A 9 2.77 42.30 -20.92
C HIS A 9 2.26 40.89 -20.61
N PRO A 10 3.13 39.86 -20.70
CA PRO A 10 2.81 38.53 -20.18
C PRO A 10 2.48 38.58 -18.69
N LEU A 11 1.56 37.71 -18.27
CA LEU A 11 1.12 37.62 -16.87
C LEU A 11 2.19 37.09 -15.92
N GLN A 12 3.14 36.29 -16.43
CA GLN A 12 4.21 35.69 -15.65
C GLN A 12 5.53 36.47 -15.81
N PRO A 13 6.22 36.81 -14.71
CA PRO A 13 7.48 37.57 -14.76
C PRO A 13 8.64 36.80 -15.40
N PHE A 14 8.54 35.46 -15.44
CA PHE A 14 9.45 34.55 -16.13
C PHE A 14 8.95 34.16 -17.54
N SER A 15 8.13 34.99 -18.20
CA SER A 15 7.84 34.73 -19.62
C SER A 15 9.12 34.83 -20.45
N ARG A 16 9.31 33.90 -21.41
CA ARG A 16 10.41 33.94 -22.39
C ARG A 16 10.40 35.24 -23.20
N ASP A 17 9.25 35.90 -23.32
CA ASP A 17 9.12 37.20 -24.00
C ASP A 17 9.93 38.31 -23.33
N TYR A 18 10.21 38.21 -22.02
CA TYR A 18 11.10 39.13 -21.29
C TYR A 18 12.59 38.83 -21.50
N PHE A 19 12.95 37.71 -22.14
CA PHE A 19 14.32 37.27 -22.42
C PHE A 19 14.58 37.03 -23.92
N PRO A 20 14.22 37.96 -24.83
CA PRO A 20 14.34 37.68 -26.25
C PRO A 20 15.81 37.70 -26.70
N LYS A 21 16.25 36.66 -27.43
CA LYS A 21 17.62 36.57 -27.99
C LYS A 21 18.00 37.81 -28.83
N ALA A 22 17.00 38.45 -29.45
CA ALA A 22 17.18 39.66 -30.24
C ALA A 22 17.65 40.89 -29.44
N ASN A 23 17.52 40.89 -28.11
CA ASN A 23 18.07 41.93 -27.24
C ASN A 23 19.58 41.74 -26.96
N GLY A 24 20.23 40.75 -27.56
CA GLY A 24 21.67 40.53 -27.51
C GLY A 24 22.37 40.87 -28.84
N ILE A 25 23.66 41.22 -28.75
CA ILE A 25 24.57 41.42 -29.88
C ILE A 25 25.43 40.15 -30.02
N GLY A 26 25.28 39.43 -31.15
CA GLY A 26 26.00 38.18 -31.44
C GLY A 26 25.08 36.97 -31.65
N GLN A 27 25.64 35.80 -31.97
CA GLN A 27 24.89 34.54 -32.14
C GLN A 27 25.21 33.49 -31.04
N SER A 28 25.96 33.84 -30.00
CA SER A 28 26.41 32.95 -28.93
C SER A 28 25.55 33.06 -27.66
N GLU A 29 25.64 32.09 -26.76
CA GLU A 29 24.87 32.07 -25.49
C GLU A 29 25.28 33.20 -24.52
N ASP A 30 26.54 33.64 -24.58
CA ASP A 30 27.07 34.78 -23.84
C ASP A 30 27.03 36.10 -24.64
N ASN A 31 25.89 36.40 -25.27
CA ASN A 31 25.70 37.65 -26.00
C ASN A 31 25.76 38.88 -25.07
N GLN A 32 26.48 39.92 -25.50
CA GLN A 32 26.43 41.24 -24.85
C GLN A 32 25.04 41.89 -25.07
N PRO A 33 24.47 42.60 -24.08
CA PRO A 33 23.16 43.22 -24.24
C PRO A 33 23.22 44.35 -25.28
N ALA A 34 22.19 44.44 -26.13
CA ALA A 34 22.00 45.59 -27.00
C ALA A 34 21.80 46.87 -26.17
N PRO A 35 22.21 48.06 -26.67
CA PRO A 35 21.98 49.31 -25.96
C PRO A 35 20.51 49.51 -25.62
N LEU A 36 20.21 49.94 -24.39
CA LEU A 36 18.83 50.11 -23.91
C LEU A 36 17.98 50.99 -24.83
N ALA A 37 18.58 52.04 -25.41
CA ALA A 37 17.89 52.93 -26.35
C ALA A 37 17.37 52.20 -27.60
N GLU A 38 18.08 51.17 -28.07
CA GLU A 38 17.68 50.34 -29.22
C GLU A 38 16.54 49.41 -28.84
N VAL A 39 16.63 48.76 -27.68
CA VAL A 39 15.59 47.87 -27.12
C VAL A 39 14.27 48.65 -26.93
N LEU A 40 14.34 49.85 -26.35
CA LEU A 40 13.19 50.73 -26.14
C LEU A 40 12.61 51.25 -27.47
N ARG A 41 13.46 51.61 -28.44
CA ARG A 41 13.01 52.03 -29.78
C ARG A 41 12.32 50.89 -30.53
N ALA A 42 12.80 49.67 -30.38
CA ALA A 42 12.19 48.47 -30.93
C ALA A 42 10.99 47.98 -30.10
N ARG A 43 10.70 48.62 -28.95
CA ARG A 43 9.63 48.28 -28.01
C ARG A 43 9.60 46.81 -27.61
N ARG A 44 10.79 46.20 -27.51
CA ARG A 44 10.92 44.81 -27.09
C ARG A 44 10.80 44.73 -25.58
N LEU A 45 10.17 43.67 -25.12
CA LEU A 45 10.10 43.36 -23.70
C LEU A 45 11.50 42.97 -23.17
N PHE A 46 11.77 43.35 -21.93
CA PHE A 46 13.00 43.00 -21.21
C PHE A 46 12.73 43.07 -19.70
N THR A 47 13.56 42.41 -18.91
CA THR A 47 13.56 42.53 -17.45
C THR A 47 14.99 42.69 -16.93
N TYR A 48 15.15 43.36 -15.79
CA TYR A 48 16.40 43.41 -15.05
C TYR A 48 16.55 42.23 -14.08
N GLU A 49 15.46 41.47 -13.85
CA GLU A 49 15.44 40.32 -12.95
C GLU A 49 16.21 39.16 -13.56
N ARG A 50 17.41 38.93 -13.02
CA ARG A 50 18.33 37.88 -13.50
C ARG A 50 17.92 36.49 -13.02
N GLU A 51 17.21 36.40 -11.90
CA GLU A 51 16.78 35.13 -11.29
C GLU A 51 15.83 34.34 -12.20
N TRP A 52 14.97 35.02 -12.97
CA TRP A 52 14.07 34.37 -13.91
C TRP A 52 14.77 33.83 -15.16
N ARG A 53 15.98 34.31 -15.49
CA ARG A 53 16.75 33.82 -16.63
C ARG A 53 17.19 32.36 -16.40
N SER A 54 17.53 31.97 -15.17
CA SER A 54 17.92 30.58 -14.87
C SER A 54 16.76 29.60 -14.98
N ALA A 55 15.51 30.05 -14.80
CA ALA A 55 14.32 29.21 -15.02
C ALA A 55 14.15 28.76 -16.49
N HIS A 56 14.87 29.37 -17.44
CA HIS A 56 14.87 29.01 -18.85
C HIS A 56 16.08 28.21 -19.31
N GLY A 57 17.06 28.03 -18.44
CA GLY A 57 18.37 27.53 -18.80
C GLY A 57 18.87 26.50 -17.83
N VAL A 58 18.16 25.37 -17.71
CA VAL A 58 18.71 24.06 -17.39
C VAL A 58 17.71 23.04 -17.96
N GLU A 59 18.09 22.33 -19.03
CA GLU A 59 17.62 20.94 -19.19
C GLU A 59 18.27 20.21 -18.03
N THR A 60 17.50 19.92 -16.98
CA THR A 60 18.01 19.14 -15.86
C THR A 60 18.32 17.78 -16.46
N ASP A 61 19.60 17.47 -16.65
CA ASP A 61 20.05 16.15 -17.09
C ASP A 61 19.22 15.11 -16.34
N GLU A 62 18.54 14.24 -17.09
CA GLU A 62 17.73 13.11 -16.62
C GLU A 62 18.61 12.06 -15.90
N GLN A 63 19.34 12.48 -14.87
CA GLN A 63 20.09 11.60 -13.96
C GLN A 63 19.16 10.94 -12.93
N ALA A 64 17.87 11.28 -12.95
CA ALA A 64 16.88 10.69 -12.08
C ALA A 64 16.78 9.18 -12.38
N HIS A 65 16.82 8.36 -11.32
CA HIS A 65 16.56 6.92 -11.31
C HIS A 65 17.73 5.94 -11.55
N GLN A 66 19.01 6.35 -11.49
CA GLN A 66 20.09 5.35 -11.38
C GLN A 66 20.04 4.62 -10.02
N PRO A 67 20.20 3.29 -9.99
CA PRO A 67 20.19 2.53 -8.75
C PRO A 67 21.39 2.91 -7.88
N LEU A 68 21.12 3.17 -6.60
CA LEU A 68 22.15 3.41 -5.59
C LEU A 68 22.83 2.09 -5.21
N PRO A 69 24.09 2.10 -4.75
CA PRO A 69 24.71 0.91 -4.18
C PRO A 69 23.88 0.36 -3.02
N TYR A 70 23.78 -0.96 -2.94
CA TYR A 70 23.10 -1.65 -1.86
C TYR A 70 23.80 -1.40 -0.53
N LEU A 71 23.01 -1.08 0.48
CA LEU A 71 23.46 -0.91 1.86
C LEU A 71 22.75 -1.99 2.70
N PRO A 72 23.46 -3.00 3.21
CA PRO A 72 22.84 -4.00 4.07
C PRO A 72 22.31 -3.35 5.35
N PRO A 73 21.15 -3.78 5.87
CA PRO A 73 20.66 -3.36 7.18
C PRO A 73 21.67 -3.63 8.29
N GLU A 74 21.74 -2.72 9.27
CA GLU A 74 22.55 -2.92 10.47
C GLU A 74 21.97 -4.02 11.38
N GLU A 75 20.65 -4.17 11.38
CA GLU A 75 19.90 -5.19 12.12
C GLU A 75 19.08 -6.06 11.15
N PRO A 76 18.82 -7.33 11.49
CA PRO A 76 17.92 -8.18 10.71
C PRO A 76 16.54 -7.52 10.54
N ILE A 77 15.94 -7.69 9.37
CA ILE A 77 14.60 -7.18 9.10
C ILE A 77 13.53 -8.14 9.62
N SER A 78 12.34 -7.61 9.89
CA SER A 78 11.19 -8.40 10.34
C SER A 78 10.32 -8.87 9.16
N LEU A 79 9.44 -9.85 9.40
CA LEU A 79 8.39 -10.23 8.43
C LEU A 79 7.42 -9.07 8.18
N ASN A 80 7.23 -8.20 9.17
CA ASN A 80 6.43 -6.99 9.03
C ASN A 80 7.07 -5.97 8.08
N ASP A 81 8.40 -5.89 8.01
CA ASP A 81 9.11 -5.03 7.05
C ASP A 81 8.89 -5.49 5.60
N LEU A 82 8.92 -6.80 5.37
CA LEU A 82 8.59 -7.38 4.06
C LEU A 82 7.12 -7.13 3.70
N ALA A 83 6.20 -7.30 4.66
CA ALA A 83 4.79 -7.01 4.44
C ALA A 83 4.53 -5.53 4.12
N ASN A 84 5.23 -4.62 4.80
CA ASN A 84 5.13 -3.18 4.53
C ASN A 84 5.71 -2.82 3.16
N PHE A 85 6.82 -3.44 2.77
CA PHE A 85 7.35 -3.32 1.41
C PHE A 85 6.34 -3.77 0.36
N LEU A 86 5.71 -4.94 0.53
CA LEU A 86 4.71 -5.40 -0.45
C LEU A 86 3.51 -4.46 -0.54
N LYS A 87 3.08 -3.85 0.56
CA LYS A 87 1.99 -2.86 0.59
C LYS A 87 2.40 -1.55 -0.09
N LYS A 88 3.62 -1.09 0.17
CA LYS A 88 4.15 0.21 -0.24
C LYS A 88 5.59 0.10 -0.79
N PRO A 89 5.76 -0.50 -1.98
CA PRO A 89 7.07 -0.79 -2.54
C PRO A 89 7.84 0.48 -2.92
N ILE A 90 7.15 1.52 -3.40
CA ILE A 90 7.76 2.82 -3.73
C ILE A 90 8.24 3.53 -2.45
N ASP A 91 7.39 3.62 -1.42
CA ASP A 91 7.74 4.24 -0.13
C ASP A 91 8.99 3.62 0.49
N THR A 92 9.22 2.31 0.28
CA THR A 92 10.38 1.59 0.83
C THR A 92 11.68 2.26 0.44
N PHE A 93 11.82 2.69 -0.81
CA PHE A 93 13.01 3.42 -1.26
C PHE A 93 13.20 4.73 -0.51
N TYR A 94 12.16 5.57 -0.43
CA TYR A 94 12.24 6.85 0.25
C TYR A 94 12.51 6.70 1.74
N GLN A 95 11.76 5.86 2.43
CA GLN A 95 11.81 5.76 3.88
C GLN A 95 13.04 5.00 4.37
N ARG A 96 13.44 3.90 3.70
CA ARG A 96 14.61 3.11 4.12
C ARG A 96 15.91 3.65 3.54
N ARG A 97 15.94 3.96 2.24
CA ARG A 97 17.20 4.33 1.57
C ARG A 97 17.53 5.81 1.66
N LEU A 98 16.53 6.67 1.47
CA LEU A 98 16.71 8.13 1.50
C LEU A 98 16.44 8.74 2.88
N GLN A 99 15.81 7.98 3.79
CA GLN A 99 15.34 8.45 5.09
C GLN A 99 14.40 9.67 4.96
N VAL A 100 13.62 9.70 3.89
CA VAL A 100 12.62 10.74 3.61
C VAL A 100 11.25 10.25 4.08
N ARG A 101 10.59 11.05 4.92
CA ARG A 101 9.20 10.83 5.34
C ARG A 101 8.36 12.06 5.02
N PHE A 102 7.37 11.89 4.16
CA PHE A 102 6.35 12.89 3.90
C PHE A 102 5.22 12.74 4.90
N ASP A 103 5.27 13.53 5.97
CA ASP A 103 4.21 13.62 6.97
C ASP A 103 3.26 14.74 6.58
N ALA A 104 1.95 14.45 6.60
CA ALA A 104 0.95 15.50 6.48
C ALA A 104 0.90 16.28 7.79
N VAL A 105 0.86 17.61 7.72
CA VAL A 105 0.57 18.44 8.88
C VAL A 105 -0.93 18.31 9.15
N GLU A 106 -1.30 17.50 10.13
CA GLU A 106 -2.68 17.39 10.60
C GLU A 106 -3.02 18.62 11.45
N ASP A 107 -3.91 19.46 10.95
CA ASP A 107 -4.62 20.44 11.78
C ASP A 107 -5.77 19.70 12.47
N GLU A 108 -5.54 19.17 13.67
CA GLU A 108 -6.61 18.59 14.49
C GLU A 108 -7.50 19.72 15.03
N ASP A 109 -8.65 19.92 14.38
CA ASP A 109 -9.74 20.73 14.95
C ASP A 109 -10.53 19.88 15.96
N THR A 110 -10.13 19.97 17.23
CA THR A 110 -10.69 19.19 18.36
C THR A 110 -12.04 19.71 18.87
N ASP A 111 -12.63 20.74 18.26
CA ASP A 111 -13.85 21.38 18.76
C ASP A 111 -15.16 20.71 18.29
N ASN A 112 -15.09 19.58 17.59
CA ASN A 112 -16.26 18.88 17.06
C ASN A 112 -16.68 17.67 17.90
N GLU A 113 -17.91 17.70 18.42
CA GLU A 113 -18.53 16.52 19.04
C GLU A 113 -18.67 15.35 18.05
N ASN A 114 -18.48 14.12 18.55
CA ASN A 114 -18.48 12.92 17.71
C ASN A 114 -19.91 12.46 17.39
N PHE A 115 -20.44 12.88 16.23
CA PHE A 115 -21.75 12.44 15.73
C PHE A 115 -21.69 11.13 14.93
N ASP A 116 -20.52 10.79 14.39
CA ASP A 116 -20.30 9.56 13.64
C ASP A 116 -18.82 9.14 13.65
N LEU A 117 -18.58 7.82 13.65
CA LEU A 117 -17.22 7.30 13.71
C LEU A 117 -16.53 7.44 12.35
N ASN A 118 -15.41 8.18 12.31
CA ASN A 118 -14.53 8.12 11.16
C ASN A 118 -13.91 6.70 11.02
N GLY A 119 -13.25 6.45 9.89
CA GLY A 119 -12.68 5.13 9.60
C GLY A 119 -11.66 4.65 10.63
N LEU A 120 -10.86 5.55 11.21
CA LEU A 120 -9.82 5.23 12.18
C LEU A 120 -10.40 4.95 13.56
N ASP A 121 -11.34 5.78 14.03
CA ASP A 121 -12.04 5.58 15.31
C ASP A 121 -12.81 4.27 15.29
N ARG A 122 -13.55 4.01 14.20
CA ARG A 122 -14.24 2.73 14.03
C ARG A 122 -13.26 1.56 14.13
N TRP A 123 -12.15 1.63 13.40
CA TRP A 123 -11.12 0.60 13.41
C TRP A 123 -10.55 0.37 14.81
N ARG A 124 -10.27 1.44 15.56
CA ARG A 124 -9.74 1.39 16.93
C ARG A 124 -10.73 0.69 17.87
N LEU A 125 -12.00 1.13 17.86
CA LEU A 125 -13.04 0.60 18.74
C LEU A 125 -13.37 -0.86 18.41
N ASP A 126 -13.43 -1.21 17.13
CA ASP A 126 -13.60 -2.59 16.69
C ASP A 126 -12.50 -3.51 17.21
N ASN A 127 -11.23 -3.07 17.13
CA ASN A 127 -10.10 -3.85 17.63
C ASN A 127 -10.17 -4.01 19.15
N GLU A 128 -10.53 -2.96 19.88
CA GLU A 128 -10.70 -3.05 21.34
C GLU A 128 -11.78 -4.07 21.70
N LEU A 129 -12.95 -4.03 21.05
CA LEU A 129 -14.04 -5.00 21.29
C LEU A 129 -13.65 -6.44 20.96
N ILE A 130 -12.92 -6.66 19.87
CA ILE A 130 -12.44 -8.00 19.51
C ILE A 130 -11.47 -8.53 20.57
N GLN A 131 -10.53 -7.71 21.02
CA GLN A 131 -9.51 -8.09 22.00
C GLN A 131 -10.07 -8.27 23.42
N SER A 132 -11.06 -7.46 23.82
CA SER A 132 -11.64 -7.53 25.17
C SER A 132 -12.77 -8.57 25.29
N SER A 133 -13.48 -8.83 24.19
CA SER A 133 -14.69 -9.67 24.18
C SER A 133 -14.51 -10.94 23.35
N VAL A 134 -14.35 -10.83 22.02
CA VAL A 134 -14.38 -11.99 21.11
C VAL A 134 -13.31 -13.02 21.44
N LEU A 135 -12.07 -12.58 21.66
CA LEU A 135 -10.94 -13.49 21.93
C LEU A 135 -10.97 -14.11 23.33
N LYS A 136 -11.69 -13.50 24.28
CA LYS A 136 -11.68 -13.87 25.71
C LYS A 136 -12.93 -14.62 26.16
N ALA A 137 -14.06 -14.42 25.46
CA ALA A 137 -15.30 -15.09 25.79
C ALA A 137 -15.24 -16.60 25.52
N THR A 138 -15.87 -17.38 26.40
CA THR A 138 -15.96 -18.83 26.27
C THR A 138 -17.37 -19.31 25.90
N SER A 139 -18.40 -18.49 26.16
CA SER A 139 -19.79 -18.71 25.75
C SER A 139 -20.42 -17.45 25.13
N GLU A 140 -21.60 -17.58 24.53
CA GLU A 140 -22.34 -16.42 24.00
C GLU A 140 -22.79 -15.47 25.11
N GLU A 141 -23.19 -15.99 26.28
CA GLU A 141 -23.55 -15.16 27.43
C GLU A 141 -22.36 -14.31 27.90
N GLU A 142 -21.18 -14.91 28.05
CA GLU A 142 -19.96 -14.19 28.44
C GLU A 142 -19.54 -13.16 27.38
N LEU A 143 -19.77 -13.46 26.09
CA LEU A 143 -19.54 -12.51 25.01
C LEU A 143 -20.39 -11.24 25.22
N TYR A 144 -21.71 -11.40 25.42
CA TYR A 144 -22.60 -10.26 25.60
C TYR A 144 -22.24 -9.43 26.84
N GLU A 145 -21.90 -10.07 27.97
CA GLU A 145 -21.45 -9.37 29.18
C GLU A 145 -20.17 -8.55 28.95
N ARG A 146 -19.18 -9.13 28.26
CA ARG A 146 -17.92 -8.44 27.92
C ARG A 146 -18.11 -7.31 26.93
N LEU A 147 -18.99 -7.50 25.94
CA LEU A 147 -19.37 -6.45 24.99
C LEU A 147 -20.01 -5.27 25.70
N ASP A 148 -21.01 -5.50 26.54
CA ASP A 148 -21.71 -4.44 27.27
C ASP A 148 -20.73 -3.67 28.18
N THR A 149 -19.92 -4.40 28.96
CA THR A 149 -18.88 -3.80 29.82
C THR A 149 -17.88 -2.94 29.03
N THR A 150 -17.49 -3.37 27.84
CA THR A 150 -16.52 -2.64 27.00
C THR A 150 -17.18 -1.42 26.36
N LEU A 151 -18.40 -1.55 25.86
CA LEU A 151 -19.18 -0.44 25.28
C LEU A 151 -19.50 0.62 26.33
N ASP A 152 -19.81 0.24 27.57
CA ASP A 152 -19.98 1.17 28.69
C ASP A 152 -18.69 1.91 29.05
N ARG A 153 -17.53 1.27 28.86
CA ARG A 153 -16.24 1.95 29.01
C ARG A 153 -16.03 2.97 27.90
N MET A 154 -16.30 2.60 26.65
CA MET A 154 -16.19 3.49 25.48
C MET A 154 -17.12 4.71 25.61
N ALA A 155 -18.38 4.49 25.99
CA ALA A 155 -19.34 5.56 26.22
C ALA A 155 -18.86 6.54 27.31
N ARG A 156 -18.35 6.03 28.44
CA ARG A 156 -17.80 6.87 29.52
C ARG A 156 -16.54 7.65 29.14
N ARG A 157 -15.80 7.21 28.11
CA ARG A 157 -14.67 7.94 27.54
C ARG A 157 -15.11 9.01 26.53
N GLY A 158 -16.39 9.06 26.16
CA GLY A 158 -16.90 9.95 25.13
C GLY A 158 -16.67 9.45 23.69
N ASP A 159 -16.22 8.20 23.51
CA ASP A 159 -15.89 7.65 22.19
C ASP A 159 -17.12 7.48 21.28
N LEU A 160 -18.33 7.39 21.86
CA LEU A 160 -19.57 7.01 21.16
C LEU A 160 -20.58 8.16 21.03
N GLY A 161 -20.17 9.39 21.32
CA GLY A 161 -21.09 10.53 21.38
C GLY A 161 -22.09 10.40 22.54
N MET A 162 -23.28 11.01 22.42
CA MET A 162 -24.30 11.05 23.48
C MET A 162 -25.68 10.64 22.99
N GLY A 163 -26.50 10.10 23.90
CA GLY A 163 -27.92 9.85 23.70
C GLY A 163 -28.23 8.87 22.56
N VAL A 164 -29.02 9.30 21.58
CA VAL A 164 -29.43 8.43 20.45
C VAL A 164 -28.23 8.01 19.58
N THR A 165 -27.23 8.88 19.44
CA THR A 165 -25.99 8.56 18.69
C THR A 165 -25.24 7.42 19.35
N GLU A 166 -25.11 7.45 20.68
CA GLU A 166 -24.47 6.39 21.45
C GLU A 166 -25.18 5.05 21.25
N HIS A 167 -26.50 5.02 21.38
CA HIS A 167 -27.28 3.79 21.19
C HIS A 167 -27.15 3.21 19.77
N ARG A 168 -27.13 4.08 18.75
CA ARG A 168 -26.90 3.67 17.35
C ARG A 168 -25.50 3.05 17.19
N LEU A 169 -24.46 3.75 17.65
CA LEU A 169 -23.08 3.29 17.51
C LEU A 169 -22.79 2.01 18.30
N ARG A 170 -23.36 1.87 19.51
CA ARG A 170 -23.32 0.62 20.28
C ARG A 170 -23.90 -0.55 19.48
N THR A 171 -25.09 -0.36 18.91
CA THR A 171 -25.77 -1.40 18.12
C THR A 171 -24.94 -1.77 16.88
N GLU A 172 -24.38 -0.77 16.22
CA GLU A 172 -23.60 -0.95 15.01
C GLU A 172 -22.27 -1.68 15.25
N LEU A 173 -21.53 -1.32 16.31
CA LEU A 173 -20.27 -1.97 16.69
C LEU A 173 -20.51 -3.40 17.18
N ALA A 174 -21.56 -3.62 17.99
CA ALA A 174 -21.86 -4.94 18.55
C ALA A 174 -22.45 -5.91 17.51
N GLY A 175 -23.24 -5.42 16.55
CA GLY A 175 -24.12 -6.25 15.73
C GLY A 175 -23.43 -7.37 14.95
N ARG A 176 -22.18 -7.18 14.52
CA ARG A 176 -21.41 -8.18 13.73
C ARG A 176 -20.52 -9.11 14.56
N LEU A 177 -20.34 -8.82 15.85
CA LEU A 177 -19.41 -9.56 16.71
C LEU A 177 -19.90 -10.96 17.10
N PRO A 178 -21.22 -11.24 17.24
CA PRO A 178 -21.71 -12.60 17.44
C PRO A 178 -21.36 -13.56 16.30
N ASP A 179 -21.50 -13.13 15.03
CA ASP A 179 -21.06 -13.94 13.88
C ASP A 179 -19.55 -14.23 13.92
N LEU A 180 -18.74 -13.18 14.17
CA LEU A 180 -17.29 -13.33 14.28
C LEU A 180 -16.90 -14.28 15.42
N PHE A 181 -17.57 -14.17 16.57
CA PHE A 181 -17.37 -15.07 17.70
C PHE A 181 -17.75 -16.51 17.35
N GLY A 182 -18.89 -16.74 16.71
CA GLY A 182 -19.32 -18.07 16.26
C GLY A 182 -18.31 -18.71 15.31
N ARG A 183 -17.80 -17.95 14.32
CA ARG A 183 -16.73 -18.40 13.43
C ARG A 183 -15.44 -18.71 14.18
N TYR A 184 -15.03 -17.83 15.10
CA TYR A 184 -13.85 -18.03 15.92
C TYR A 184 -13.97 -19.30 16.78
N ARG A 185 -15.09 -19.49 17.49
CA ARG A 185 -15.38 -20.69 18.29
C ARG A 185 -15.41 -21.96 17.45
N SER A 186 -15.97 -21.91 16.26
CA SER A 186 -15.96 -23.04 15.32
C SER A 186 -14.53 -23.42 14.96
N THR A 187 -13.67 -22.46 14.62
CA THR A 187 -12.27 -22.75 14.33
C THR A 187 -11.50 -23.26 15.55
N LEU A 188 -11.80 -22.76 16.75
CA LEU A 188 -11.20 -23.30 17.98
C LEU A 188 -11.58 -24.76 18.22
N ALA A 189 -12.71 -25.25 17.70
CA ALA A 189 -13.05 -26.67 17.78
C ALA A 189 -12.17 -27.53 16.87
N ASP A 190 -11.82 -27.02 15.69
CA ASP A 190 -10.92 -27.69 14.73
C ASP A 190 -9.45 -27.62 15.18
N TRP A 191 -9.08 -26.52 15.86
CA TRP A 191 -7.72 -26.24 16.35
C TRP A 191 -7.75 -25.97 17.86
N PRO A 192 -7.95 -26.98 18.72
CA PRO A 192 -8.23 -26.78 20.15
C PRO A 192 -7.02 -26.39 21.00
N GLU A 193 -5.81 -26.74 20.60
CA GLU A 193 -4.63 -26.53 21.45
C GLU A 193 -3.91 -25.25 21.05
N ALA A 194 -3.74 -24.32 21.99
CA ALA A 194 -2.93 -23.13 21.77
C ALA A 194 -1.45 -23.46 21.93
N VAL A 195 -0.61 -23.05 20.97
CA VAL A 195 0.84 -23.12 21.15
C VAL A 195 1.28 -21.89 21.94
N ALA A 196 1.82 -22.11 23.14
CA ALA A 196 2.14 -21.03 24.07
C ALA A 196 3.38 -20.23 23.65
N GLU A 197 4.40 -20.91 23.11
CA GLU A 197 5.62 -20.28 22.65
C GLU A 197 5.50 -19.92 21.16
N PRO A 198 5.82 -18.66 20.78
CA PRO A 198 5.87 -18.32 19.37
C PRO A 198 6.98 -19.09 18.67
N LEU A 199 6.77 -19.40 17.40
CA LEU A 199 7.74 -20.11 16.57
C LEU A 199 8.81 -19.11 16.07
N PRO A 200 10.10 -19.30 16.41
CA PRO A 200 11.15 -18.45 15.87
C PRO A 200 11.35 -18.68 14.38
N PHE A 201 11.56 -17.59 13.65
CA PHE A 201 11.92 -17.60 12.24
C PHE A 201 13.24 -16.86 12.03
N GLU A 202 14.23 -17.57 11.50
CA GLU A 202 15.53 -17.01 11.13
C GLU A 202 15.84 -17.43 9.69
N TYR A 203 16.09 -16.46 8.81
CA TYR A 203 16.35 -16.72 7.40
C TYR A 203 17.40 -15.77 6.85
N ARG A 204 18.46 -16.33 6.24
CA ARG A 204 19.48 -15.55 5.54
C ARG A 204 19.31 -15.72 4.03
N TYR A 205 19.21 -14.61 3.32
CA TYR A 205 19.17 -14.57 1.87
C TYR A 205 20.37 -13.80 1.31
N ALA A 206 20.96 -14.32 0.23
CA ALA A 206 22.06 -13.67 -0.46
C ALA A 206 21.92 -13.84 -1.98
N ASN A 207 22.26 -12.78 -2.71
CA ASN A 207 22.30 -12.76 -4.16
C ASN A 207 23.49 -11.90 -4.64
N SER A 208 23.54 -11.55 -5.93
CA SER A 208 24.62 -10.73 -6.50
C SER A 208 24.69 -9.29 -5.95
N LEU A 209 23.60 -8.79 -5.35
CA LEU A 209 23.52 -7.44 -4.80
C LEU A 209 24.09 -7.36 -3.37
N GLY A 210 23.92 -8.43 -2.59
CA GLY A 210 24.37 -8.50 -1.19
C GLY A 210 23.69 -9.62 -0.41
N ALA A 211 23.57 -9.44 0.90
CA ALA A 211 22.86 -10.37 1.78
C ALA A 211 21.97 -9.60 2.78
N VAL A 212 20.89 -10.24 3.20
CA VAL A 212 19.95 -9.74 4.21
C VAL A 212 19.55 -10.89 5.13
N ASP A 213 19.47 -10.60 6.42
CA ASP A 213 18.99 -11.52 7.44
C ASP A 213 17.58 -11.10 7.88
N VAL A 214 16.70 -12.08 8.07
CA VAL A 214 15.33 -11.92 8.55
C VAL A 214 15.22 -12.66 9.89
N VAL A 215 14.75 -11.97 10.92
CA VAL A 215 14.51 -12.56 12.24
C VAL A 215 13.16 -12.08 12.75
N ASP A 216 12.28 -13.01 13.12
CA ASP A 216 10.96 -12.69 13.68
C ASP A 216 10.38 -13.84 14.52
N LEU A 217 9.25 -13.59 15.17
CA LEU A 217 8.49 -14.55 15.95
C LEU A 217 7.09 -14.72 15.35
N ILE A 218 6.72 -15.96 15.03
CA ILE A 218 5.41 -16.30 14.49
C ILE A 218 4.46 -16.67 15.64
N ASP A 219 3.40 -15.89 15.79
CA ASP A 219 2.41 -15.99 16.87
C ASP A 219 1.07 -16.55 16.41
N ASN A 220 0.10 -16.62 17.35
CA ASN A 220 -1.27 -17.06 17.12
C ASN A 220 -1.39 -18.48 16.56
N LEU A 221 -0.48 -19.34 17.00
CA LEU A 221 -0.37 -20.72 16.55
C LEU A 221 -1.27 -21.64 17.38
N ARG A 222 -1.89 -22.59 16.69
CA ARG A 222 -2.75 -23.59 17.28
C ARG A 222 -2.52 -24.94 16.61
N CYS A 223 -2.68 -26.01 17.37
CA CYS A 223 -2.53 -27.38 16.88
C CYS A 223 -3.87 -28.11 16.86
N ASN A 224 -4.01 -29.01 15.90
CA ASN A 224 -5.05 -30.02 15.90
C ASN A 224 -4.54 -31.33 16.53
N PRO A 225 -5.43 -32.30 16.84
CA PRO A 225 -5.01 -33.59 17.41
C PRO A 225 -4.08 -34.42 16.51
N GLU A 226 -3.96 -34.07 15.22
CA GLU A 226 -3.06 -34.72 14.27
C GLU A 226 -1.64 -34.11 14.30
N GLY A 227 -1.41 -33.07 15.11
CA GLY A 227 -0.12 -32.39 15.25
C GLY A 227 0.20 -31.41 14.12
N GLN A 228 -0.77 -31.07 13.26
CA GLN A 228 -0.63 -29.99 12.28
C GLN A 228 -0.70 -28.64 12.99
N VAL A 229 -0.10 -27.61 12.39
CA VAL A 229 -0.09 -26.25 12.94
C VAL A 229 -0.91 -25.31 12.05
N CYS A 230 -1.78 -24.52 12.67
CA CYS A 230 -2.52 -23.45 12.03
C CYS A 230 -2.29 -22.13 12.75
N ARG A 231 -1.97 -21.10 11.99
CA ARG A 231 -2.02 -19.72 12.46
C ARG A 231 -3.44 -19.18 12.32
N LEU A 232 -4.13 -19.01 13.45
CA LEU A 232 -5.49 -18.48 13.50
C LEU A 232 -5.47 -17.01 13.91
N VAL A 233 -5.88 -16.11 13.02
CA VAL A 233 -5.94 -14.67 13.31
C VAL A 233 -7.29 -14.07 12.96
N ILE A 234 -7.69 -13.06 13.73
CA ILE A 234 -8.76 -12.14 13.33
C ILE A 234 -8.10 -10.95 12.64
N ALA A 235 -8.56 -10.62 11.44
CA ALA A 235 -7.99 -9.54 10.65
C ALA A 235 -8.03 -8.21 11.41
N SER A 236 -6.91 -7.49 11.45
CA SER A 236 -6.83 -6.19 12.11
C SER A 236 -7.64 -5.12 11.39
N SER A 237 -7.84 -5.27 10.08
CA SER A 237 -8.52 -4.32 9.19
C SER A 237 -9.59 -5.01 8.37
N GLY A 238 -10.55 -4.26 7.83
CA GLY A 238 -11.55 -4.82 6.91
C GLY A 238 -10.88 -5.44 5.69
N LEU A 239 -11.23 -6.68 5.35
CA LEU A 239 -10.65 -7.42 4.23
C LEU A 239 -11.39 -7.20 2.92
N LEU A 240 -12.55 -6.54 2.96
CA LEU A 240 -13.34 -6.24 1.77
C LEU A 240 -13.51 -4.74 1.53
N THR A 241 -13.73 -4.38 0.28
CA THR A 241 -14.13 -3.03 -0.15
C THR A 241 -15.36 -3.10 -1.06
N GLY A 242 -16.13 -2.02 -1.13
CA GLY A 242 -17.40 -1.98 -1.87
C GLY A 242 -18.59 -2.53 -1.08
N SER A 243 -19.77 -2.55 -1.71
CA SER A 243 -21.03 -2.95 -1.10
C SER A 243 -21.81 -3.92 -1.98
N GLY A 244 -22.68 -4.73 -1.37
CA GLY A 244 -23.49 -5.72 -2.11
C GLY A 244 -22.67 -6.67 -2.99
N TYR A 245 -23.04 -6.77 -4.26
CA TYR A 245 -22.42 -7.66 -5.26
C TYR A 245 -21.03 -7.19 -5.75
N SER A 246 -20.60 -5.97 -5.42
CA SER A 246 -19.29 -5.43 -5.85
C SER A 246 -18.19 -5.56 -4.80
N LYS A 247 -18.37 -6.42 -3.78
CA LYS A 247 -17.37 -6.67 -2.74
C LYS A 247 -16.08 -7.22 -3.37
N LYS A 248 -14.99 -6.46 -3.28
CA LYS A 248 -13.63 -6.86 -3.71
C LYS A 248 -12.74 -7.08 -2.50
N VAL A 249 -11.78 -8.01 -2.61
CA VAL A 249 -10.78 -8.27 -1.56
C VAL A 249 -9.78 -7.10 -1.51
N ARG A 250 -9.47 -6.62 -0.31
CA ARG A 250 -8.39 -5.68 -0.05
C ARG A 250 -7.11 -6.47 0.20
N TYR A 251 -6.46 -6.91 -0.87
CA TYR A 251 -5.26 -7.75 -0.78
C TYR A 251 -4.12 -7.12 0.03
N ALA A 252 -3.99 -5.80 0.03
CA ALA A 252 -3.04 -5.10 0.89
C ALA A 252 -3.13 -5.54 2.36
N ASN A 253 -4.35 -5.83 2.85
CA ASN A 253 -4.58 -6.27 4.22
C ASN A 253 -4.26 -7.75 4.47
N LEU A 254 -4.07 -8.56 3.42
CA LEU A 254 -3.67 -9.97 3.50
C LEU A 254 -2.14 -10.16 3.40
N LEU A 255 -1.40 -9.17 2.89
CA LEU A 255 0.04 -9.30 2.62
C LEU A 255 0.87 -9.64 3.86
N ARG A 256 0.46 -9.16 5.05
CA ARG A 256 1.15 -9.52 6.30
C ARG A 256 0.99 -11.01 6.61
N ASP A 257 -0.24 -11.50 6.56
CA ASP A 257 -0.53 -12.90 6.84
C ASP A 257 0.05 -13.82 5.76
N TRP A 258 0.16 -13.34 4.53
CA TRP A 258 0.85 -14.05 3.45
C TRP A 258 2.34 -14.23 3.73
N VAL A 259 3.05 -13.16 4.10
CA VAL A 259 4.49 -13.24 4.41
C VAL A 259 4.74 -14.16 5.61
N ILE A 260 3.90 -14.06 6.65
CA ILE A 260 4.01 -14.94 7.83
C ILE A 260 3.67 -16.39 7.46
N HIS A 261 2.68 -16.61 6.59
CA HIS A 261 2.34 -17.94 6.09
C HIS A 261 3.55 -18.56 5.38
N LEU A 262 4.18 -17.85 4.45
CA LEU A 262 5.38 -18.32 3.76
C LEU A 262 6.53 -18.65 4.73
N ALA A 263 6.74 -17.84 5.76
CA ALA A 263 7.73 -18.11 6.80
C ALA A 263 7.38 -19.38 7.60
N GLY A 264 6.10 -19.58 7.93
CA GLY A 264 5.59 -20.78 8.60
C GLY A 264 5.81 -22.06 7.79
N GLN A 265 5.69 -22.01 6.46
CA GLN A 265 5.98 -23.16 5.58
C GLN A 265 7.44 -23.61 5.64
N LEU A 266 8.36 -22.72 6.02
CA LEU A 266 9.79 -23.01 6.15
C LEU A 266 10.18 -23.53 7.54
N SER A 267 9.21 -23.70 8.45
CA SER A 267 9.43 -24.20 9.82
C SER A 267 9.68 -25.70 9.93
N GLY A 268 9.49 -26.45 8.83
CA GLY A 268 9.62 -27.90 8.80
C GLY A 268 8.40 -28.67 9.32
N GLN A 269 7.29 -27.99 9.62
CA GLN A 269 6.01 -28.60 10.00
C GLN A 269 4.91 -28.23 9.01
N PRO A 270 3.89 -29.09 8.82
CA PRO A 270 2.62 -28.74 8.18
C PRO A 270 2.05 -27.43 8.74
N PHE A 271 1.99 -26.39 7.90
CA PHE A 271 1.60 -25.05 8.32
C PHE A 271 0.44 -24.52 7.48
N GLU A 272 -0.60 -24.02 8.13
CA GLU A 272 -1.75 -23.38 7.50
C GLU A 272 -2.03 -22.02 8.13
N THR A 273 -2.70 -21.12 7.41
CA THR A 273 -3.11 -19.83 7.98
C THR A 273 -4.60 -19.62 7.74
N LEU A 274 -5.37 -19.40 8.82
CA LEU A 274 -6.76 -19.01 8.75
C LEU A 274 -6.94 -17.58 9.28
N ILE A 275 -7.55 -16.74 8.45
CA ILE A 275 -7.80 -15.33 8.71
C ILE A 275 -9.31 -15.10 8.75
N LEU A 276 -9.83 -14.74 9.92
CA LEU A 276 -11.23 -14.38 10.10
C LEU A 276 -11.40 -12.89 9.83
N GLY A 277 -12.16 -12.55 8.78
CA GLY A 277 -12.52 -11.17 8.47
C GLY A 277 -13.51 -10.62 9.51
N LYS A 278 -13.43 -9.30 9.76
CA LYS A 278 -14.40 -8.57 10.60
C LYS A 278 -15.78 -8.50 9.95
N GLU A 279 -15.83 -8.64 8.63
CA GLU A 279 -17.05 -8.72 7.85
C GLU A 279 -17.77 -10.05 8.07
N GLU A 280 -19.09 -9.98 8.12
CA GLU A 280 -19.95 -11.13 8.39
C GLU A 280 -19.71 -12.29 7.41
N GLY A 281 -19.52 -13.50 7.95
CA GLY A 281 -19.32 -14.72 7.19
C GLY A 281 -18.02 -14.80 6.37
N ARG A 282 -17.05 -13.90 6.58
CA ARG A 282 -15.82 -13.84 5.77
C ARG A 282 -14.64 -14.51 6.45
N LYS A 283 -14.05 -15.49 5.75
CA LYS A 283 -12.81 -16.17 6.12
C LYS A 283 -11.90 -16.28 4.90
N PHE A 284 -10.60 -16.19 5.14
CA PHE A 284 -9.55 -16.39 4.14
C PHE A 284 -8.63 -17.48 4.67
N TYR A 285 -8.17 -18.34 3.76
CA TYR A 285 -7.39 -19.52 4.11
C TYR A 285 -6.22 -19.63 3.15
N PHE A 286 -5.02 -19.74 3.71
CA PHE A 286 -3.83 -20.08 2.95
C PHE A 286 -3.47 -21.54 3.23
N PRO A 287 -3.55 -22.40 2.19
CA PRO A 287 -3.30 -23.83 2.34
C PRO A 287 -1.82 -24.14 2.55
N MET A 288 -1.53 -25.34 3.03
CA MET A 288 -0.17 -25.86 3.05
C MET A 288 0.47 -25.85 1.66
N MET A 289 1.75 -25.52 1.60
CA MET A 289 2.54 -25.60 0.36
C MET A 289 3.90 -26.26 0.61
N SER A 290 4.54 -26.70 -0.48
CA SER A 290 5.89 -27.28 -0.36
C SER A 290 6.91 -26.24 0.13
N PRO A 291 7.88 -26.62 0.98
CA PRO A 291 8.97 -25.73 1.39
C PRO A 291 9.74 -25.15 0.20
N GLU A 292 9.84 -25.87 -0.92
CA GLU A 292 10.49 -25.40 -2.15
C GLU A 292 9.71 -24.24 -2.81
N GLN A 293 8.38 -24.34 -2.88
CA GLN A 293 7.54 -23.25 -3.37
C GLN A 293 7.58 -22.04 -2.44
N ALA A 294 7.44 -22.27 -1.13
CA ALA A 294 7.52 -21.20 -0.14
C ALA A 294 8.85 -20.45 -0.22
N ARG A 295 9.96 -21.19 -0.32
CA ARG A 295 11.30 -20.62 -0.46
C ARG A 295 11.41 -19.72 -1.70
N LYS A 296 10.91 -20.17 -2.85
CA LYS A 296 10.91 -19.34 -4.08
C LYS A 296 10.17 -18.02 -3.88
N HIS A 297 9.02 -18.04 -3.21
CA HIS A 297 8.26 -16.81 -2.95
C HIS A 297 8.97 -15.89 -1.94
N VAL A 298 9.50 -16.44 -0.84
CA VAL A 298 10.26 -15.68 0.16
C VAL A 298 11.49 -15.02 -0.46
N GLU A 299 12.27 -15.77 -1.24
CA GLU A 299 13.47 -15.26 -1.91
C GLU A 299 13.14 -14.24 -3.00
N ALA A 300 12.02 -14.40 -3.71
CA ALA A 300 11.54 -13.40 -4.66
C ALA A 300 11.18 -12.08 -3.96
N ILE A 301 10.48 -12.15 -2.82
CA ILE A 301 10.15 -10.97 -2.01
C ILE A 301 11.42 -10.32 -1.48
N LEU A 302 12.36 -11.09 -0.94
CA LEU A 302 13.63 -10.59 -0.40
C LEU A 302 14.50 -9.94 -1.47
N GLY A 303 14.61 -10.56 -2.64
CA GLY A 303 15.35 -10.00 -3.78
C GLY A 303 14.78 -8.64 -4.20
N ARG A 304 13.46 -8.52 -4.33
CA ARG A 304 12.81 -7.24 -4.69
C ARG A 304 12.81 -6.24 -3.56
N TRP A 305 12.76 -6.68 -2.31
CA TRP A 305 12.96 -5.80 -1.16
C TRP A 305 14.36 -5.18 -1.21
N MET A 306 15.40 -5.98 -1.47
CA MET A 306 16.76 -5.46 -1.63
C MET A 306 16.85 -4.47 -2.80
N ASP A 307 16.25 -4.78 -3.96
CA ASP A 307 16.21 -3.86 -5.10
C ASP A 307 15.51 -2.54 -4.74
N ALA A 308 14.41 -2.59 -3.99
CA ALA A 308 13.66 -1.42 -3.52
C ALA A 308 14.46 -0.54 -2.55
N THR A 309 15.53 -1.06 -1.94
CA THR A 309 16.48 -0.24 -1.17
C THR A 309 17.54 0.44 -2.03
N THR A 310 17.59 0.17 -3.34
CA THR A 310 18.54 0.79 -4.28
C THR A 310 17.88 1.82 -5.18
N ARG A 311 16.61 1.61 -5.53
CA ARG A 311 15.78 2.50 -6.37
C ARG A 311 14.30 2.29 -6.05
N ALA A 312 13.46 3.24 -6.45
CA ALA A 312 12.00 3.02 -6.43
C ALA A 312 11.62 1.95 -7.48
N LEU A 313 10.91 0.90 -7.07
CA LEU A 313 10.44 -0.13 -8.01
C LEU A 313 9.16 0.33 -8.73
N PRO A 314 9.01 0.05 -10.04
CA PRO A 314 7.84 0.41 -10.83
C PRO A 314 6.65 -0.52 -10.56
N ILE A 315 6.18 -0.56 -9.32
CA ILE A 315 5.07 -1.41 -8.89
C ILE A 315 4.27 -0.70 -7.80
N HIS A 316 2.94 -0.86 -7.82
CA HIS A 316 2.05 -0.36 -6.79
C HIS A 316 1.04 -1.45 -6.42
N CYS A 317 0.83 -1.69 -5.12
CA CYS A 317 0.04 -2.83 -4.62
C CYS A 317 -1.38 -2.87 -5.21
N ASP A 318 -2.15 -1.80 -5.05
CA ASP A 318 -3.55 -1.80 -5.49
C ASP A 318 -3.67 -1.82 -7.03
N ALA A 319 -2.70 -1.24 -7.74
CA ALA A 319 -2.66 -1.28 -9.20
C ALA A 319 -2.35 -2.69 -9.69
N GLY A 320 -1.38 -3.37 -9.07
CA GLY A 320 -1.05 -4.77 -9.36
C GLY A 320 -2.24 -5.70 -9.13
N PHE A 321 -2.96 -5.57 -8.00
CA PHE A 321 -4.14 -6.41 -7.75
C PHE A 321 -5.34 -6.03 -8.63
N ALA A 322 -5.48 -4.77 -9.04
CA ALA A 322 -6.48 -4.37 -10.04
C ALA A 322 -6.20 -5.06 -11.39
N TRP A 323 -4.94 -5.05 -11.84
CA TRP A 323 -4.49 -5.77 -13.03
C TRP A 323 -4.82 -7.27 -12.92
N ILE A 324 -4.37 -7.94 -11.85
CA ILE A 324 -4.54 -9.38 -11.63
C ILE A 324 -6.02 -9.77 -11.61
N THR A 325 -6.85 -9.01 -10.89
CA THR A 325 -8.28 -9.30 -10.77
C THR A 325 -9.00 -9.11 -12.10
N SER A 326 -8.60 -8.12 -12.90
CA SER A 326 -9.16 -7.92 -14.25
C SER A 326 -8.73 -9.04 -15.19
N TYR A 327 -7.44 -9.37 -15.21
CA TYR A 327 -6.86 -10.32 -16.16
C TYR A 327 -7.28 -11.78 -15.88
N TYR A 328 -7.28 -12.19 -14.61
CA TYR A 328 -7.56 -13.57 -14.19
C TYR A 328 -8.94 -13.80 -13.57
N GLY A 329 -9.55 -12.76 -12.99
CA GLY A 329 -10.75 -12.92 -12.15
C GLY A 329 -12.09 -12.93 -12.91
N GLY A 330 -12.15 -12.35 -14.11
CA GLY A 330 -13.40 -12.15 -14.83
C GLY A 330 -13.67 -13.21 -15.91
N LYS A 331 -14.81 -13.92 -15.87
CA LYS A 331 -15.20 -14.86 -16.96
C LYS A 331 -15.39 -14.18 -18.33
N LYS A 332 -15.81 -12.91 -18.32
CA LYS A 332 -16.17 -12.16 -19.54
C LYS A 332 -14.95 -11.55 -20.26
N TYR A 333 -13.91 -11.22 -19.50
CA TYR A 333 -12.73 -10.49 -19.99
C TYR A 333 -11.44 -11.22 -19.59
N LEU A 334 -11.52 -12.55 -19.53
CA LEU A 334 -10.41 -13.39 -19.11
C LEU A 334 -9.27 -13.28 -20.13
N GLY A 335 -8.06 -12.98 -19.67
CA GLY A 335 -6.91 -12.76 -20.54
C GLY A 335 -6.91 -11.43 -21.32
N ASP A 336 -7.85 -10.53 -21.04
CA ASP A 336 -7.91 -9.20 -21.67
C ASP A 336 -6.84 -8.27 -21.07
N HIS A 337 -5.71 -8.18 -21.77
CA HIS A 337 -4.54 -7.43 -21.34
C HIS A 337 -4.76 -5.91 -21.35
N GLU A 338 -5.40 -5.38 -22.40
CA GLU A 338 -5.70 -3.94 -22.53
C GLU A 338 -6.62 -3.48 -21.40
N ARG A 339 -7.64 -4.29 -21.07
CA ARG A 339 -8.51 -4.00 -19.93
C ARG A 339 -7.76 -4.04 -18.60
N ALA A 340 -6.88 -5.02 -18.40
CA ALA A 340 -6.12 -5.16 -17.18
C ALA A 340 -5.18 -3.97 -16.94
N ILE A 341 -4.54 -3.47 -17.99
CA ILE A 341 -3.77 -2.22 -17.95
C ILE A 341 -4.69 -1.06 -17.53
N GLY A 342 -5.82 -0.86 -18.19
CA GLY A 342 -6.72 0.26 -17.87
C GLY A 342 -7.24 0.26 -16.42
N GLU A 343 -7.53 -0.91 -15.85
CA GLU A 343 -7.94 -1.02 -14.44
C GLU A 343 -6.77 -0.71 -13.47
N ALA A 344 -5.54 -1.09 -13.84
CA ALA A 344 -4.34 -0.78 -13.06
C ALA A 344 -4.00 0.72 -13.12
N GLU A 345 -4.10 1.35 -14.29
CA GLU A 345 -3.90 2.78 -14.49
C GLU A 345 -4.90 3.60 -13.66
N GLN A 346 -6.18 3.22 -13.69
CA GLN A 346 -7.21 3.86 -12.88
C GLN A 346 -6.92 3.71 -11.38
N ALA A 347 -6.51 2.52 -10.94
CA ALA A 347 -6.17 2.27 -9.53
C ALA A 347 -4.96 3.10 -9.08
N TYR A 348 -3.92 3.23 -9.91
CA TYR A 348 -2.77 4.08 -9.62
C TYR A 348 -3.12 5.57 -9.63
N SER A 349 -3.96 6.01 -10.57
CA SER A 349 -4.43 7.41 -10.62
C SER A 349 -5.19 7.79 -9.35
N ASN A 350 -6.08 6.91 -8.88
CA ASN A 350 -6.78 7.12 -7.61
C ASN A 350 -5.84 7.15 -6.40
N ALA A 351 -4.70 6.44 -6.46
CA ALA A 351 -3.69 6.48 -5.41
C ALA A 351 -2.90 7.80 -5.42
N LEU A 352 -2.59 8.33 -6.61
CA LEU A 352 -1.92 9.63 -6.77
C LEU A 352 -2.75 10.79 -6.19
N ASP A 353 -4.08 10.73 -6.25
CA ASP A 353 -4.95 11.74 -5.64
C ASP A 353 -4.77 11.87 -4.12
N ARG A 354 -4.32 10.80 -3.47
CA ARG A 354 -4.11 10.70 -2.01
C ARG A 354 -2.63 10.59 -1.63
N ASP A 355 -1.74 10.75 -2.60
CA ASP A 355 -0.30 10.60 -2.39
C ASP A 355 0.24 11.77 -1.57
N THR A 356 1.01 11.45 -0.54
CA THR A 356 1.74 12.42 0.30
C THR A 356 3.04 12.90 -0.35
N GLY A 357 3.49 12.26 -1.44
CA GLY A 357 4.62 12.70 -2.26
C GLY A 357 5.51 11.56 -2.76
N TYR A 358 5.33 10.33 -2.25
CA TYR A 358 6.16 9.18 -2.63
C TYR A 358 5.88 8.72 -4.06
N LEU A 359 4.60 8.62 -4.43
CA LEU A 359 4.20 8.11 -5.75
C LEU A 359 4.57 9.11 -6.83
N ARG A 360 4.15 10.38 -6.68
CA ARG A 360 4.48 11.45 -7.64
C ARG A 360 5.98 11.68 -7.76
N GLY A 361 6.72 11.53 -6.65
CA GLY A 361 8.18 11.67 -6.67
C GLY A 361 8.91 10.58 -7.45
N ALA A 362 8.31 9.39 -7.60
CA ALA A 362 8.93 8.27 -8.30
C ALA A 362 8.38 8.06 -9.70
N TYR A 363 7.05 8.09 -9.84
CA TYR A 363 6.31 7.84 -11.07
C TYR A 363 5.09 8.76 -11.10
N GLU A 364 5.22 9.89 -11.81
CA GLU A 364 4.24 11.00 -11.81
C GLU A 364 2.85 10.59 -12.32
N ASN A 365 2.77 9.57 -13.16
CA ASN A 365 1.54 9.09 -13.78
C ASN A 365 1.62 7.57 -14.05
N PRO A 366 0.49 6.91 -14.39
CA PRO A 366 0.49 5.48 -14.69
C PRO A 366 1.40 5.06 -15.85
N GLU A 367 1.50 5.92 -16.89
CA GLU A 367 2.34 5.66 -18.06
C GLU A 367 3.81 5.53 -17.64
N ALA A 368 4.30 6.42 -16.77
CA ALA A 368 5.65 6.38 -16.21
C ALA A 368 5.88 5.13 -15.36
N LEU A 369 4.89 4.71 -14.57
CA LEU A 369 4.96 3.48 -13.77
C LEU A 369 5.15 2.25 -14.66
N MET A 370 4.50 2.21 -15.82
CA MET A 370 4.49 1.03 -16.71
C MET A 370 5.50 1.11 -17.85
N ALA A 371 6.13 2.26 -18.09
CA ALA A 371 7.00 2.52 -19.24
C ALA A 371 8.16 1.52 -19.42
N SER A 372 8.69 0.99 -18.30
CA SER A 372 9.80 0.03 -18.34
C SER A 372 9.37 -1.41 -18.67
N GLY A 373 8.08 -1.73 -18.60
CA GLY A 373 7.56 -3.10 -18.66
C GLY A 373 7.84 -3.95 -17.41
N GLU A 374 8.59 -3.45 -16.43
CA GLU A 374 8.88 -4.18 -15.19
C GLU A 374 7.65 -4.37 -14.30
N PHE A 375 6.63 -3.51 -14.42
CA PHE A 375 5.41 -3.55 -13.63
C PHE A 375 4.75 -4.95 -13.66
N GLU A 376 4.58 -5.53 -14.84
CA GLU A 376 3.97 -6.84 -15.00
C GLU A 376 4.87 -7.97 -14.47
N ALA A 377 6.17 -7.90 -14.73
CA ALA A 377 7.12 -8.88 -14.19
C ALA A 377 7.09 -8.87 -12.65
N LEU A 378 7.01 -7.69 -12.03
CA LEU A 378 6.95 -7.52 -10.58
C LEU A 378 5.63 -8.01 -9.99
N LEU A 379 4.48 -7.69 -10.60
CA LEU A 379 3.19 -8.18 -10.08
C LEU A 379 3.07 -9.71 -10.19
N HIS A 380 3.58 -10.32 -11.27
CA HIS A 380 3.58 -11.79 -11.41
C HIS A 380 4.48 -12.44 -10.36
N GLN A 381 5.62 -11.81 -10.06
CA GLN A 381 6.55 -12.30 -9.06
C GLN A 381 6.05 -12.14 -7.63
N LEU A 382 5.40 -11.01 -7.30
CA LEU A 382 5.10 -10.61 -5.92
C LEU A 382 3.64 -10.79 -5.50
N TYR A 383 2.68 -10.61 -6.41
CA TYR A 383 1.26 -10.49 -6.06
C TYR A 383 0.39 -11.62 -6.61
N VAL A 384 0.71 -12.19 -7.78
CA VAL A 384 -0.02 -13.35 -8.31
C VAL A 384 -0.02 -14.54 -7.33
N PRO A 385 1.10 -14.91 -6.67
CA PRO A 385 1.08 -15.99 -5.69
C PRO A 385 0.08 -15.79 -4.55
N VAL A 386 -0.11 -14.54 -4.11
CA VAL A 386 -1.07 -14.18 -3.06
C VAL A 386 -2.50 -14.38 -3.55
N TRP A 387 -2.77 -13.94 -4.78
CA TRP A 387 -4.07 -14.11 -5.42
C TRP A 387 -4.40 -15.58 -5.66
N GLU A 388 -3.45 -16.38 -6.14
CA GLU A 388 -3.63 -17.81 -6.35
C GLU A 388 -3.93 -18.55 -5.05
N ALA A 389 -3.19 -18.23 -3.98
CA ALA A 389 -3.39 -18.81 -2.67
C ALA A 389 -4.77 -18.46 -2.09
N GLU A 390 -5.23 -17.22 -2.29
CA GLU A 390 -6.56 -16.78 -1.82
C GLU A 390 -7.71 -17.38 -2.64
N GLN A 391 -7.56 -17.45 -3.96
CA GLN A 391 -8.59 -17.99 -4.85
C GLN A 391 -8.63 -19.53 -4.87
N GLY A 392 -7.58 -20.19 -4.39
CA GLY A 392 -7.41 -21.65 -4.50
C GLY A 392 -7.32 -22.11 -5.96
N LYS A 393 -6.74 -21.29 -6.83
CA LYS A 393 -6.65 -21.52 -8.29
C LYS A 393 -5.28 -21.10 -8.81
N PHE A 394 -4.77 -21.81 -9.81
CA PHE A 394 -3.59 -21.36 -10.54
C PHE A 394 -3.98 -20.39 -11.66
N ALA A 395 -3.21 -19.33 -11.81
CA ALA A 395 -3.34 -18.32 -12.83
C ALA A 395 -3.17 -18.92 -14.24
N ALA A 396 -2.25 -19.87 -14.39
CA ALA A 396 -2.02 -20.61 -15.64
C ALA A 396 -3.27 -21.37 -16.11
N ASP A 397 -4.01 -21.99 -15.19
CA ASP A 397 -5.21 -22.77 -15.51
C ASP A 397 -6.38 -21.89 -15.96
N GLN A 398 -6.39 -20.61 -15.56
CA GLN A 398 -7.46 -19.70 -15.97
C GLN A 398 -7.35 -19.35 -17.45
N ILE A 399 -6.14 -19.14 -17.97
CA ILE A 399 -5.93 -18.82 -19.39
C ILE A 399 -6.03 -20.09 -20.25
N GLY A 400 -5.50 -21.22 -19.78
CA GLY A 400 -5.51 -22.48 -20.53
C GLY A 400 -6.89 -23.09 -20.76
N SER A 401 -7.94 -22.61 -20.08
CA SER A 401 -9.33 -23.05 -20.29
C SER A 401 -10.03 -22.36 -21.49
N LEU A 402 -9.32 -21.51 -22.24
CA LEU A 402 -9.82 -20.80 -23.44
C LEU A 402 -9.43 -21.48 -24.77
N GLU A 403 -8.53 -22.47 -24.74
CA GLU A 403 -8.22 -23.37 -25.87
C GLU A 403 -9.00 -24.68 -25.76
#